data_AF-S9W0J5-F1
#
_entry.id   AF-S9W0J5-F1
#
_cell.length_a   1.000
_cell.length_b   1.000
_cell.length_c   1.000
_cell.angle_alpha   90.00
_cell.angle_beta   90.00
_cell.angle_gamma   90.00
#
_symmetry.space_group_name_H-M   'P 1'
#
loop_
_entity.id
_entity.type
_entity.pdbx_description
1 polymer ?
#
loop_
_entity_poly.entity_id
_entity_poly.type
_entity_poly.pdbx_seq_one_letter_code
_entity_poly.pdbx_strand_id
1 'polypeptide(L)'
;MNHIYFRCSLHFPSLAVRCSMNQKKYIGRQLRPSQLAKEILPADSRWCTACHKSILKKEYSLHAQTLGHRLAVRKLNKMKGISLSMWEKHRGASMDEESKRAAFVEAEYTHFRADQKRREEMEVQKVLRNPFDY
;
A
#
# COMPACT_ATOMS: atom_id res chain seq x y z
N MET A 1 -23.82 -20.52 0.96
CA MET A 1 -23.05 -19.26 0.99
C MET A 1 -22.33 -19.19 2.33
N ASN A 2 -21.02 -19.41 2.34
CA ASN A 2 -20.23 -19.56 3.56
C ASN A 2 -19.79 -18.20 4.09
N HIS A 3 -20.41 -17.75 5.17
CA HIS A 3 -19.98 -16.58 5.92
C HIS A 3 -18.74 -16.92 6.76
N ILE A 4 -17.61 -16.33 6.39
CA ILE A 4 -16.37 -16.40 7.18
C ILE A 4 -16.50 -15.40 8.33
N TYR A 5 -16.88 -15.88 9.50
CA TYR A 5 -16.80 -15.12 10.75
C TYR A 5 -15.35 -15.13 11.25
N PHE A 6 -14.69 -13.96 11.23
CA PHE A 6 -13.47 -13.76 11.99
C PHE A 6 -13.82 -13.73 13.48
N ARG A 7 -13.68 -14.89 14.14
CA ARG A 7 -13.89 -15.06 15.58
C ARG A 7 -12.72 -14.38 16.32
N CYS A 8 -12.94 -13.17 16.82
CA CYS A 8 -12.03 -12.48 17.72
C CYS A 8 -12.11 -13.15 19.11
N SER A 9 -11.26 -14.16 19.34
CA SER A 9 -11.17 -14.88 20.62
C SER A 9 -10.28 -14.12 21.62
N LEU A 10 -10.71 -12.93 22.04
CA LEU A 10 -10.14 -12.23 23.20
C LEU A 10 -11.27 -11.84 24.15
N HIS A 11 -11.49 -12.71 25.14
CA HIS A 11 -12.20 -12.38 26.36
C HIS A 11 -11.35 -11.38 27.14
N PHE A 12 -11.79 -10.12 27.21
CA PHE A 12 -11.32 -9.13 28.20
C PHE A 12 -12.58 -8.51 28.84
N PRO A 13 -12.65 -8.42 30.18
CA PRO A 13 -13.81 -7.88 30.87
C PRO A 13 -13.87 -6.34 30.72
N SER A 14 -15.08 -5.87 30.46
CA SER A 14 -15.59 -4.49 30.66
C SER A 14 -14.62 -3.33 30.45
N LEU A 15 -14.63 -2.76 29.24
CA LEU A 15 -14.64 -1.31 29.03
C LEU A 15 -15.18 -1.10 27.61
N ALA A 16 -16.47 -0.81 27.53
CA ALA A 16 -17.15 -0.52 26.28
C ALA A 16 -16.65 0.83 25.74
N VAL A 17 -15.54 0.83 25.02
CA VAL A 17 -15.17 1.94 24.14
C VAL A 17 -16.15 1.90 22.97
N ARG A 18 -17.24 2.66 23.08
CA ARG A 18 -18.09 2.98 21.93
C ARG A 18 -17.24 3.79 20.95
N CYS A 19 -16.63 3.12 19.98
CA CYS A 19 -16.13 3.77 18.78
C CYS A 19 -17.34 4.32 18.01
N SER A 20 -17.61 5.61 18.16
CA SER A 20 -18.53 6.35 17.30
C SER A 20 -17.89 6.43 15.91
N MET A 21 -18.21 5.46 15.06
CA MET A 21 -17.83 5.49 13.65
C MET A 21 -18.57 6.65 12.98
N ASN A 22 -17.85 7.73 12.67
CA ASN A 22 -18.36 8.77 11.78
C ASN A 22 -18.66 8.13 10.42
N GLN A 23 -19.92 7.82 10.15
CA GLN A 23 -20.37 7.06 8.96
C GLN A 23 -20.23 7.81 7.62
N LYS A 24 -19.64 9.01 7.62
CA LYS A 24 -19.57 9.88 6.44
C LYS A 24 -18.19 9.79 5.79
N LYS A 25 -17.93 8.72 5.02
CA LYS A 25 -16.93 8.63 3.90
C LYS A 25 -16.56 7.20 3.44
N TYR A 26 -17.26 6.14 3.84
CA TYR A 26 -16.95 4.79 3.35
C TYR A 26 -17.51 4.55 1.93
N ILE A 27 -16.90 5.18 0.93
CA ILE A 27 -17.19 4.94 -0.50
C ILE A 27 -16.20 3.88 -1.01
N GLY A 28 -16.63 2.62 -0.98
CA GLY A 28 -16.26 1.60 -1.97
C GLY A 28 -14.82 1.07 -2.06
N ARG A 29 -13.84 1.58 -1.32
CA ARG A 29 -12.47 1.01 -1.29
C ARG A 29 -12.25 0.29 0.02
N GLN A 30 -12.13 -1.04 0.00
CA GLN A 30 -11.61 -1.78 1.15
C GLN A 30 -10.20 -1.27 1.45
N LEU A 31 -10.08 -0.43 2.48
CA LEU A 31 -8.80 0.04 2.96
C LEU A 31 -8.00 -1.15 3.46
N ARG A 32 -6.71 -1.21 3.10
CA ARG A 32 -5.82 -2.22 3.67
C ARG A 32 -5.79 -2.03 5.21
N PRO A 33 -5.62 -3.09 6.01
CA PRO A 33 -5.62 -2.99 7.47
C PRO A 33 -4.68 -1.90 8.04
N SER A 34 -3.54 -1.64 7.38
CA SER A 34 -2.63 -0.55 7.75
C SER A 34 -3.19 0.86 7.49
N GLN A 35 -3.95 1.04 6.42
CA GLN A 35 -4.62 2.31 6.08
C GLN A 35 -5.78 2.55 7.03
N LEU A 36 -6.58 1.52 7.30
CA LEU A 36 -7.66 1.57 8.27
C LEU A 36 -7.13 1.90 9.68
N ALA A 37 -6.00 1.30 10.06
CA ALA A 37 -5.38 1.59 11.34
C ALA A 37 -4.91 3.05 11.46
N LYS A 38 -4.54 3.74 10.36
CA LYS A 38 -4.21 5.16 10.41
C LYS A 38 -5.42 6.03 10.76
N GLU A 39 -6.62 5.63 10.32
CA GLU A 39 -7.86 6.37 10.54
C GLU A 39 -8.47 6.11 11.92
N ILE A 40 -8.30 4.89 12.46
CA ILE A 40 -8.95 4.46 13.70
C ILE A 40 -8.04 4.58 14.93
N LEU A 41 -6.72 4.47 14.78
CA LEU A 41 -5.84 4.39 15.94
C LEU A 41 -5.70 5.72 16.67
N PRO A 42 -5.60 5.68 18.02
CA PRO A 42 -5.23 6.84 18.82
C PRO A 42 -3.88 7.43 18.37
N ALA A 43 -3.70 8.75 18.53
CA ALA A 43 -2.49 9.45 18.12
C ALA A 43 -1.20 8.87 18.73
N ASP A 44 -1.27 8.28 19.92
CA ASP A 44 -0.12 7.69 20.63
C ASP A 44 0.15 6.23 20.28
N SER A 45 -0.63 5.67 19.36
CA SER A 45 -0.54 4.28 18.94
C SER A 45 -0.04 4.16 17.51
N ARG A 46 0.56 3.01 17.20
CA ARG A 46 1.04 2.63 15.87
C ARG A 46 0.64 1.21 15.57
N TRP A 47 0.21 0.97 14.35
CA TRP A 47 -0.02 -0.38 13.84
C TRP A 47 1.29 -1.08 13.49
N CYS A 48 1.52 -2.25 14.07
CA CYS A 48 2.60 -3.14 13.67
C CYS A 48 2.12 -4.06 12.53
N THR A 49 2.72 -3.93 11.35
CA THR A 49 2.36 -4.73 10.17
C THR A 49 2.87 -6.17 10.24
N ALA A 50 3.91 -6.46 11.02
CA ALA A 50 4.38 -7.83 11.20
C ALA A 50 3.48 -8.62 12.16
N CYS A 51 3.08 -8.01 13.27
CA CYS A 51 2.29 -8.65 14.32
C CYS A 51 0.78 -8.45 14.18
N HIS A 52 0.33 -7.54 13.31
CA HIS A 52 -1.06 -7.11 13.18
C HIS A 52 -1.70 -6.69 14.50
N LYS A 53 -1.01 -5.82 15.26
CA LYS A 53 -1.48 -5.28 16.54
C LYS A 53 -1.22 -3.78 16.64
N SER A 54 -2.07 -3.09 17.40
CA SER A 54 -1.81 -1.72 17.84
C SER A 54 -0.80 -1.74 18.99
N ILE A 55 0.23 -0.91 18.92
CA ILE A 55 1.30 -0.78 19.91
C ILE A 55 1.47 0.70 20.24
N LEU A 56 1.65 1.02 21.52
CA LEU A 56 1.96 2.40 21.93
C LEU A 56 3.32 2.82 21.35
N LYS A 57 3.40 4.05 20.83
CA LYS A 57 4.62 4.58 20.19
C LYS A 57 5.83 4.52 21.13
N LYS A 58 5.62 4.84 22.41
CA LYS A 58 6.66 4.77 23.47
C LYS A 58 7.21 3.37 23.71
N GLU A 59 6.41 2.33 23.48
CA GLU A 59 6.76 0.93 23.72
C GLU A 59 7.19 0.20 22.44
N TYR A 60 7.19 0.89 21.30
CA TYR A 60 7.47 0.27 20.02
C TYR A 60 8.88 -0.34 19.95
N SER A 61 9.87 0.32 20.56
CA SER A 61 11.25 -0.18 20.64
C SER A 61 11.33 -1.50 21.41
N LEU A 62 10.60 -1.61 22.53
CA LEU A 62 10.52 -2.83 23.33
C LEU A 62 9.77 -3.92 22.56
N HIS A 63 8.64 -3.59 21.94
CA HIS A 63 7.89 -4.49 21.08
C HIS A 63 8.76 -5.09 19.98
N ALA A 64 9.57 -4.27 19.30
CA ALA A 64 10.45 -4.71 18.22
C ALA A 64 11.53 -5.71 18.68
N GLN A 65 11.91 -5.68 19.96
CA GLN A 65 12.88 -6.60 20.55
C GLN A 65 12.27 -7.92 20.99
N THR A 66 10.95 -8.02 21.11
CA THR A 66 10.28 -9.26 21.51
C THR A 66 10.53 -10.39 20.52
N LEU A 67 10.69 -11.61 21.03
CA LEU A 67 10.89 -12.81 20.19
C LEU A 67 9.73 -12.99 19.20
N GLY A 68 8.49 -12.77 19.65
CA GLY A 68 7.30 -12.87 18.81
C GLY A 68 7.35 -11.92 17.61
N HIS A 69 7.79 -10.67 17.80
CA HIS A 69 7.96 -9.72 16.70
C HIS A 69 9.03 -10.18 15.71
N ARG A 70 10.21 -10.60 16.21
CA ARG A 70 11.31 -11.07 15.36
C ARG A 70 10.90 -12.28 14.51
N LEU A 71 10.17 -13.23 15.10
CA LEU A 71 9.65 -14.40 14.37
C LEU A 71 8.61 -13.99 13.32
N ALA A 72 7.71 -13.06 13.64
CA ALA A 72 6.73 -12.55 12.69
C ALA A 72 7.40 -11.84 11.50
N VAL A 73 8.43 -11.02 11.74
CA VAL A 73 9.21 -10.36 10.68
C VAL A 73 9.93 -11.39 9.80
N ARG A 74 10.58 -12.40 10.38
CA ARG A 74 11.22 -13.48 9.61
C ARG A 74 10.21 -14.22 8.73
N LYS A 75 9.03 -14.57 9.28
CA LYS A 75 7.95 -15.21 8.51
C LYS A 75 7.47 -14.32 7.37
N LEU A 76 7.25 -13.04 7.63
CA LEU A 76 6.82 -12.08 6.61
C LEU A 76 7.83 -11.97 5.47
N ASN A 77 9.13 -11.85 5.79
CA ASN A 77 10.19 -11.77 4.79
C ASN A 77 10.32 -13.07 3.99
N LYS A 78 10.19 -14.23 4.64
CA LYS A 78 10.15 -15.53 3.95
C LYS A 78 8.99 -15.60 2.96
N MET A 79 7.79 -15.20 3.37
CA MET A 79 6.62 -15.18 2.49
C MET A 79 6.82 -14.25 1.29
N LYS A 80 7.37 -13.04 1.51
CA LYS A 80 7.71 -12.11 0.42
C LYS A 80 8.69 -12.75 -0.57
N GLY A 81 9.76 -13.39 -0.08
CA GLY A 81 10.73 -14.07 -0.93
C GLY A 81 10.11 -15.19 -1.77
N ILE A 82 9.23 -16.00 -1.15
CA ILE A 82 8.50 -17.05 -1.87
C ILE A 82 7.60 -16.43 -2.96
N SER A 83 6.83 -15.38 -2.62
CA SER A 83 5.95 -14.71 -3.59
C SER A 83 6.73 -14.13 -4.77
N LEU A 84 7.87 -13.49 -4.51
CA LEU A 84 8.73 -12.94 -5.57
C LEU A 84 9.32 -14.06 -6.44
N SER A 85 9.83 -15.14 -5.84
CA SER A 85 10.35 -16.29 -6.60
C SER A 85 9.27 -16.97 -7.45
N MET A 86 8.05 -17.09 -6.93
CA MET A 86 6.92 -17.60 -7.73
C MET A 86 6.60 -16.67 -8.90
N TRP A 87 6.67 -15.36 -8.69
CA TRP A 87 6.45 -14.37 -9.72
C TRP A 87 7.51 -14.43 -10.83
N GLU A 88 8.79 -14.56 -10.45
CA GLU A 88 9.91 -14.75 -11.38
C GLU A 88 9.72 -16.00 -12.24
N LYS A 89 9.36 -17.13 -11.60
CA LYS A 89 9.08 -18.38 -12.31
C LYS A 89 7.90 -18.27 -13.28
N HIS A 90 6.83 -17.58 -12.88
CA HIS A 90 5.66 -17.40 -13.74
C HIS A 90 5.96 -16.51 -14.95
N ARG A 91 6.79 -15.47 -14.80
CA ARG A 91 7.18 -14.59 -15.90
C ARG A 91 8.30 -15.12 -16.79
N GLY A 92 9.11 -16.06 -16.32
CA GLY A 92 10.25 -16.59 -17.08
C GLY A 92 11.44 -15.64 -17.21
N ALA A 93 11.49 -14.56 -16.41
CA ALA A 93 12.60 -13.60 -16.36
C ALA A 93 12.90 -13.18 -14.91
N SER A 94 14.18 -13.00 -14.58
CA SER A 94 14.64 -12.60 -13.25
C SER A 94 14.36 -11.11 -12.97
N MET A 95 14.00 -10.77 -11.73
CA MET A 95 13.77 -9.37 -11.32
C MET A 95 15.03 -8.49 -11.42
N ASP A 96 16.21 -9.09 -11.29
CA ASP A 96 17.49 -8.37 -11.37
C ASP A 96 17.81 -7.90 -12.79
N GLU A 97 17.28 -8.55 -13.83
CA GLU A 97 17.50 -8.14 -15.22
C GLU A 97 16.68 -6.90 -15.58
N GLU A 98 15.49 -6.73 -14.99
CA GLU A 98 14.64 -5.54 -15.17
C GLU A 98 15.19 -4.32 -14.43
N SER A 99 15.73 -4.50 -13.22
CA SER A 99 16.31 -3.40 -12.45
C SER A 99 17.49 -2.75 -13.19
N LYS A 100 18.25 -3.54 -13.97
CA LYS A 100 19.33 -3.04 -14.84
C LYS A 100 18.80 -2.21 -16.02
N ARG A 101 17.57 -2.46 -16.47
CA ARG A 101 16.90 -1.69 -17.53
C ARG A 101 16.09 -0.51 -16.99
N ALA A 102 15.92 -0.37 -15.68
CA ALA A 102 15.10 0.69 -15.09
C ALA A 102 15.57 2.10 -15.49
N ALA A 103 16.88 2.34 -15.53
CA ALA A 103 17.45 3.62 -15.97
C ALA A 103 17.16 3.93 -17.44
N PHE A 104 17.16 2.90 -18.30
CA PHE A 104 16.82 3.01 -19.72
C PHE A 104 15.32 3.30 -19.90
N VAL A 105 14.46 2.60 -19.15
CA VAL A 105 13.00 2.81 -19.18
C VAL A 105 12.63 4.22 -18.70
N GLU A 106 13.30 4.76 -17.68
CA GLU A 106 13.06 6.13 -17.22
C GLU A 106 13.47 7.18 -18.28
N ALA A 107 14.57 6.93 -18.99
CA ALA A 107 14.99 7.76 -20.11
C ALA A 107 13.99 7.71 -21.29
N GLU A 108 13.48 6.52 -21.63
CA GLU A 108 12.42 6.39 -22.65
C GLU A 108 11.12 7.06 -22.21
N TYR A 109 10.74 6.94 -20.94
CA TYR A 109 9.55 7.55 -20.38
C TYR A 109 9.62 9.09 -20.42
N THR A 110 10.75 9.67 -20.03
CA THR A 110 10.95 11.12 -20.09
C THR A 110 10.92 11.64 -21.53
N HIS A 111 11.55 10.92 -22.47
CA HIS A 111 11.47 11.24 -23.90
C HIS A 111 10.02 11.16 -24.42
N PHE A 112 9.29 10.12 -24.07
CA PHE A 112 7.88 9.97 -24.43
C PHE A 112 7.02 11.11 -23.86
N ARG A 113 7.21 11.49 -22.60
CA ARG A 113 6.48 12.60 -21.97
C ARG A 113 6.77 13.94 -22.62
N ALA A 114 8.02 14.20 -23.00
CA ALA A 114 8.39 15.40 -23.74
C ALA A 114 7.73 15.44 -25.13
N ASP A 115 7.70 14.29 -25.82
CA ASP A 115 7.07 14.19 -27.14
C ASP A 115 5.54 14.38 -27.07
N GLN A 116 4.89 13.80 -26.06
CA GLN A 116 3.46 14.01 -25.82
C GLN A 116 3.14 15.49 -25.58
N LYS A 117 3.89 16.15 -24.70
CA LYS A 117 3.71 17.58 -24.41
C LYS A 117 3.84 18.43 -25.67
N ARG A 118 4.81 18.14 -26.53
CA ARG A 118 5.01 18.83 -27.81
C ARG A 118 3.81 18.67 -28.76
N ARG A 119 3.20 17.48 -28.80
CA ARG A 119 2.00 17.22 -29.62
C ARG A 119 0.78 17.98 -29.09
N GLU A 120 0.57 17.93 -27.78
CA GLU A 120 -0.49 18.67 -27.11
C GLU A 120 -0.35 20.18 -27.34
N GLU A 121 0.86 20.73 -27.24
CA GLU A 121 1.14 22.16 -27.51
C GLU A 121 0.83 22.55 -28.97
N MET A 122 1.16 21.69 -29.94
CA MET A 122 0.81 21.92 -31.34
C MET A 122 -0.70 21.85 -31.59
N GLU A 123 -1.42 20.96 -30.93
CA GLU A 123 -2.88 20.88 -31.01
C GLU A 123 -3.55 22.12 -30.39
N VAL A 124 -3.10 22.54 -29.21
CA VAL A 124 -3.57 23.77 -28.55
C VAL A 124 -3.30 24.99 -29.43
N GLN A 125 -2.11 25.09 -30.02
CA GLN A 125 -1.76 26.22 -30.89
C GLN A 125 -2.57 26.23 -32.19
N LYS A 126 -2.93 25.07 -32.75
CA LYS A 126 -3.85 24.97 -33.90
C LYS A 126 -5.24 25.48 -33.54
N VAL A 127 -5.79 25.06 -32.39
CA VAL A 127 -7.09 25.54 -31.89
C VAL A 127 -7.07 27.05 -31.65
N LEU A 128 -5.97 27.58 -31.09
CA LEU A 128 -5.82 29.03 -30.85
C LEU A 128 -5.63 29.85 -32.13
N ARG A 129 -5.07 29.27 -33.21
CA ARG A 129 -4.91 29.94 -34.51
C ARG A 129 -6.19 29.98 -35.34
N ASN A 130 -7.12 29.05 -35.14
CA ASN A 130 -8.41 29.03 -35.83
C ASN A 130 -9.56 28.98 -34.80
N PRO A 131 -9.93 30.12 -34.19
CA PRO A 131 -11.01 30.16 -33.21
C PRO A 131 -12.42 29.98 -33.80
N PHE A 132 -12.56 29.69 -35.10
CA PHE A 132 -13.86 29.67 -35.82
C PHE A 132 -14.17 28.36 -36.59
N ASP A 133 -13.43 27.28 -36.38
CA ASP A 133 -13.86 25.95 -36.87
C ASP A 133 -14.77 25.27 -35.82
N TYR A 134 -16.04 25.69 -35.78
CA TYR A 134 -17.16 24.97 -35.15
C TYR A 134 -18.25 24.72 -36.18
#